data_AF-A0A7C8CPL6-F1
#
_entry.id   AF-A0A7C8CPL6-F1
#
_cell.length_a   1.000
_cell.length_b   1.000
_cell.length_c   1.000
_cell.angle_alpha   90.00
_cell.angle_beta   90.00
_cell.angle_gamma   90.00
#
_symmetry.space_group_name_H-M   'P 1'
#
loop_
_entity.id
_entity.type
_entity.pdbx_description
1 polymer ?
#
loop_
_entity_poly.entity_id
_entity_poly.type
_entity_poly.pdbx_seq_one_letter_code
_entity_poly.pdbx_strand_id
1 'polypeptide(L)'
;MPLVEHTDGLSVLLTRRSVDISYPGQVCFPGGRADPEDASPEATALREAHEEIGLDPESVRILGRLGDYYTQSAFRITPVVGLVRPPLELTPSPREVTEILEVPLQVLTRAKSYRIWRTVPEREQAFYALEHGKVRVTGPTVCVAMGFYEALALWVSSAPCDIP
;
A
#
# COMPACT_ATOMS: atom_id res chain seq x y z
N MET A 1 1.69 -4.35 0.83
CA MET A 1 1.92 -3.20 1.73
C MET A 1 3.22 -3.46 2.50
N PRO A 2 4.38 -3.05 1.95
CA PRO A 2 5.66 -3.19 2.62
C PRO A 2 5.84 -2.07 3.65
N LEU A 3 5.99 -2.44 4.91
CA LEU A 3 6.37 -1.57 6.02
C LEU A 3 7.88 -1.63 6.21
N VAL A 4 8.55 -0.48 6.34
CA VAL A 4 9.99 -0.43 6.63
C VAL A 4 10.18 -0.04 8.09
N GLU A 5 10.95 -0.83 8.82
CA GLU A 5 11.30 -0.58 10.23
C GLU A 5 12.61 0.20 10.31
N HIS A 6 12.49 1.52 10.44
CA HIS A 6 13.60 2.42 10.75
C HIS A 6 13.75 2.60 12.26
N THR A 7 14.90 3.14 12.68
CA THR A 7 15.18 3.42 14.09
C THR A 7 14.23 4.45 14.71
N ASP A 8 13.69 5.37 13.91
CA ASP A 8 12.81 6.46 14.34
C ASP A 8 11.31 6.18 14.06
N GLY A 9 10.98 5.02 13.49
CA GLY A 9 9.61 4.57 13.33
C GLY A 9 9.38 3.71 12.09
N LEU A 10 8.09 3.45 11.83
CA LEU A 10 7.66 2.73 10.63
C LEU A 10 7.35 3.70 9.49
N SER A 11 7.73 3.31 8.29
CA SER A 11 7.33 3.91 7.02
C SER A 11 6.70 2.86 6.11
N VAL A 12 6.19 3.31 4.96
CA VAL A 12 5.50 2.45 3.98
C VAL A 12 6.05 2.73 2.60
N LEU A 13 6.41 1.66 1.88
CA LEU A 13 6.81 1.74 0.49
C LEU A 13 5.58 1.81 -0.44
N LEU A 14 5.67 2.71 -1.41
CA LEU A 14 4.70 2.97 -2.45
C LEU A 14 5.42 3.07 -3.80
N THR A 15 4.69 2.85 -4.88
CA THR A 15 5.18 3.02 -6.26
C THR A 15 4.35 4.07 -6.97
N ARG A 16 4.99 4.82 -7.86
CA ARG A 16 4.30 5.66 -8.84
C ARG A 16 4.28 4.93 -10.18
N ARG A 17 3.09 4.59 -10.65
CA ARG A 17 2.86 3.89 -11.92
C ARG A 17 3.39 4.70 -13.10
N SER A 18 4.02 4.01 -14.05
CA SER A 18 4.49 4.59 -15.32
C SER A 18 3.35 5.23 -16.13
N VAL A 19 3.71 6.14 -17.03
CA VAL A 19 2.74 6.85 -17.88
C VAL A 19 2.15 5.98 -18.98
N ASP A 20 2.83 4.88 -19.32
CA ASP A 20 2.46 3.98 -20.43
C ASP A 20 1.59 2.80 -20.01
N ILE A 21 1.21 2.72 -18.72
CA ILE A 21 0.35 1.67 -18.16
C ILE A 21 -0.99 2.24 -17.67
N SER A 22 -1.97 1.37 -17.44
CA SER A 22 -3.28 1.78 -16.90
C SER A 22 -3.13 2.56 -15.60
N TYR A 23 -3.88 3.66 -15.48
CA TYR A 23 -3.85 4.63 -14.38
C TYR A 23 -2.48 5.33 -14.20
N PRO A 24 -2.03 6.09 -15.22
CA PRO A 24 -0.71 6.68 -15.25
C PRO A 24 -0.49 7.69 -14.12
N GLY A 25 0.68 7.60 -13.47
CA GLY A 25 1.08 8.50 -12.38
C GLY A 25 0.38 8.25 -11.04
N GLN A 26 -0.51 7.25 -10.95
CA GLN A 26 -1.16 6.86 -9.70
C GLN A 26 -0.12 6.33 -8.71
N VAL A 27 -0.28 6.70 -7.44
CA VAL A 27 0.51 6.14 -6.33
C VAL A 27 -0.24 4.95 -5.74
N CYS A 28 0.41 3.79 -5.71
CA CYS A 28 -0.14 2.53 -5.19
C CYS A 28 0.88 1.81 -4.29
N PHE A 29 0.43 0.78 -3.58
CA PHE A 29 1.35 -0.20 -3.01
C PHE A 29 1.95 -1.05 -4.14
N PRO A 30 3.17 -1.58 -3.99
CA PRO A 30 3.67 -2.60 -4.89
C PRO A 30 2.72 -3.79 -4.95
N GLY A 31 2.52 -4.34 -6.14
CA GLY A 31 1.63 -5.48 -6.36
C GLY A 31 0.97 -5.48 -7.73
N GLY A 32 0.52 -6.66 -8.13
CA GLY A 32 -0.11 -6.86 -9.43
C GLY A 32 -1.08 -8.04 -9.43
N ARG A 33 -1.17 -8.70 -10.58
CA ARG A 33 -2.14 -9.77 -10.80
C ARG A 33 -1.55 -11.10 -10.36
N ALA A 34 -2.36 -11.94 -9.73
CA ALA A 34 -1.94 -13.30 -9.44
C ALA A 34 -1.71 -14.09 -10.74
N ASP A 35 -0.56 -14.75 -10.81
CA ASP A 35 -0.21 -15.68 -11.87
C ASP A 35 -0.68 -17.10 -11.51
N PRO A 36 -0.96 -17.96 -12.50
CA PRO A 36 -1.40 -19.33 -12.25
C PRO A 36 -0.41 -20.17 -11.42
N GLU A 37 0.86 -19.78 -11.41
CA GLU A 37 1.94 -20.44 -10.70
C GLU A 37 2.11 -19.91 -9.26
N ASP A 38 1.48 -18.79 -8.91
CA ASP A 38 1.54 -18.24 -7.56
C ASP A 38 0.80 -19.15 -6.57
N ALA A 39 1.54 -19.71 -5.63
CA ALA A 39 0.99 -20.65 -4.64
C ALA A 39 0.02 -19.99 -3.63
N SER A 40 0.10 -18.67 -3.46
CA SER A 40 -0.75 -17.91 -2.54
C SER A 40 -0.74 -16.40 -2.85
N PRO A 41 -1.67 -15.61 -2.27
CA PRO A 41 -1.63 -14.15 -2.36
C PRO A 41 -0.33 -13.52 -1.84
N GLU A 42 0.33 -14.12 -0.85
CA GLU A 42 1.66 -13.70 -0.39
C GLU A 42 2.71 -13.94 -1.46
N ALA A 43 2.69 -15.11 -2.12
CA ALA A 43 3.62 -15.41 -3.20
C ALA A 43 3.46 -14.38 -4.34
N THR A 44 2.23 -14.07 -4.74
CA THR A 44 1.95 -12.99 -5.69
C THR A 44 2.51 -11.66 -5.21
N ALA A 45 2.21 -11.24 -3.98
CA ALA A 45 2.66 -9.94 -3.47
C ALA A 45 4.19 -9.82 -3.39
N LEU A 46 4.88 -10.91 -3.04
CA LEU A 46 6.34 -10.97 -2.98
C LEU A 46 6.96 -10.93 -4.38
N ARG A 47 6.45 -11.74 -5.32
CA ARG A 47 6.90 -11.75 -6.72
C ARG A 47 6.75 -10.36 -7.34
N GLU A 48 5.57 -9.77 -7.23
CA GLU A 48 5.26 -8.46 -7.79
C GLU A 48 6.11 -7.35 -7.16
N ALA A 49 6.30 -7.36 -5.82
CA ALA A 49 7.17 -6.38 -5.17
C ALA A 49 8.64 -6.54 -5.63
N HIS A 50 9.11 -7.77 -5.84
CA HIS A 50 10.43 -8.01 -6.39
C HIS A 50 10.54 -7.52 -7.85
N GLU A 51 9.55 -7.80 -8.69
CA GLU A 51 9.53 -7.36 -10.09
C GLU A 51 9.44 -5.84 -10.24
N GLU A 52 8.60 -5.17 -9.44
CA GLU A 52 8.34 -3.74 -9.56
C GLU A 52 9.43 -2.87 -8.94
N ILE A 53 9.99 -3.28 -7.78
CA ILE A 53 10.91 -2.44 -6.99
C ILE A 53 12.19 -3.15 -6.55
N GLY A 54 12.43 -4.38 -7.00
CA GLY A 54 13.64 -5.15 -6.64
C GLY A 54 13.67 -5.58 -5.17
N LEU A 55 12.53 -5.58 -4.47
CA LEU A 55 12.49 -5.96 -3.06
C LEU A 55 12.74 -7.47 -2.92
N ASP A 56 13.86 -7.85 -2.33
CA ASP A 56 14.22 -9.25 -2.07
C ASP A 56 13.13 -9.94 -1.23
N PRO A 57 12.44 -10.98 -1.76
CA PRO A 57 11.41 -11.72 -1.03
C PRO A 57 11.89 -12.31 0.30
N GLU A 58 13.16 -12.71 0.40
CA GLU A 58 13.71 -13.32 1.63
C GLU A 58 13.87 -12.30 2.76
N SER A 59 14.00 -11.02 2.42
CA SER A 59 14.08 -9.93 3.40
C SER A 59 12.73 -9.58 4.04
N VAL A 60 11.63 -10.11 3.51
CA VAL A 60 10.26 -9.72 3.91
C VAL A 60 9.69 -10.68 4.94
N ARG A 61 9.43 -10.17 6.15
CA ARG A 61 8.61 -10.88 7.13
C ARG A 61 7.14 -10.58 6.89
N ILE A 62 6.38 -11.56 6.39
CA ILE A 62 4.92 -11.42 6.28
C ILE A 62 4.29 -11.32 7.68
N LEU A 63 3.52 -10.25 7.90
CA LEU A 63 2.78 -10.03 9.14
C LEU A 63 1.35 -10.59 9.05
N GLY A 64 0.78 -10.63 7.85
CA GLY A 64 -0.55 -11.18 7.60
C GLY A 64 -1.26 -10.53 6.42
N ARG A 65 -2.56 -10.80 6.31
CA ARG A 65 -3.45 -10.22 5.29
C ARG A 65 -4.47 -9.30 5.93
N LEU A 66 -4.87 -8.28 5.20
CA LEU A 66 -6.09 -7.53 5.49
C LEU A 66 -7.29 -8.22 4.84
N GLY A 67 -8.50 -7.77 5.18
CA GLY A 67 -9.70 -8.21 4.49
C GLY A 67 -9.65 -7.90 2.99
N ASP A 68 -10.25 -8.77 2.19
CA ASP A 68 -10.35 -8.56 0.74
C ASP A 68 -11.11 -7.27 0.42
N TYR A 69 -10.60 -6.51 -0.55
CA TYR A 69 -11.26 -5.35 -1.10
C TYR A 69 -11.76 -5.65 -2.51
N TYR A 70 -13.05 -5.43 -2.75
CA TYR A 70 -13.67 -5.60 -4.06
C TYR A 70 -13.87 -4.25 -4.72
N THR A 71 -13.24 -4.04 -5.88
CA THR A 71 -13.42 -2.81 -6.66
C THR A 71 -14.80 -2.78 -7.31
N GLN A 72 -15.24 -1.59 -7.74
CA GLN A 72 -16.48 -1.44 -8.53
C GLN A 72 -16.42 -2.18 -9.88
N SER A 73 -15.22 -2.49 -10.37
CA SER A 73 -14.99 -3.29 -11.58
C SER A 73 -14.91 -4.80 -11.29
N ALA A 74 -15.37 -5.25 -10.12
CA ALA A 74 -15.36 -6.64 -9.66
C ALA A 74 -13.97 -7.28 -9.54
N PHE A 75 -12.92 -6.46 -9.39
CA PHE A 75 -11.57 -6.95 -9.13
C PHE A 75 -11.40 -7.19 -7.62
N ARG A 76 -10.90 -8.36 -7.24
CA ARG A 76 -10.60 -8.70 -5.83
C ARG A 76 -9.14 -8.39 -5.54
N ILE A 77 -8.92 -7.50 -4.57
CA ILE A 77 -7.59 -7.16 -4.06
C ILE A 77 -7.46 -7.81 -2.68
N THR A 78 -6.40 -8.62 -2.50
CA THR A 78 -6.05 -9.24 -1.21
C THR A 78 -4.80 -8.54 -0.67
N PRO A 79 -4.90 -7.59 0.26
CA PRO A 79 -3.74 -6.84 0.73
C PRO A 79 -2.88 -7.67 1.67
N VAL A 80 -1.61 -7.87 1.30
CA VAL A 80 -0.60 -8.53 2.14
C VAL A 80 0.26 -7.47 2.83
N VAL A 81 0.44 -7.60 4.14
CA VAL A 81 1.31 -6.72 4.94
C VAL A 81 2.62 -7.44 5.23
N GLY A 82 3.73 -6.82 4.83
CA GLY A 82 5.08 -7.33 5.06
C GLY A 82 5.92 -6.29 5.80
N LEU A 83 6.87 -6.75 6.61
CA LEU A 83 7.84 -5.91 7.31
C LEU A 83 9.24 -6.19 6.78
N VAL A 84 9.99 -5.13 6.48
CA VAL A 84 11.38 -5.17 6.03
C VAL A 84 12.24 -4.23 6.87
N ARG A 85 13.55 -4.43 6.86
CA ARG A 85 14.52 -3.60 7.59
C ARG A 85 15.60 -3.09 6.64
N PRO A 86 16.04 -1.83 6.78
CA PRO A 86 17.20 -1.32 6.05
C PRO A 86 18.50 -2.08 6.39
N PRO A 87 19.51 -2.04 5.51
CA PRO A 87 19.49 -1.40 4.19
C PRO A 87 18.62 -2.15 3.17
N LEU A 88 17.95 -1.41 2.29
CA LEU A 88 17.16 -1.96 1.19
C LEU A 88 17.82 -1.61 -0.14
N GLU A 89 18.08 -2.61 -0.98
CA GLU A 89 18.57 -2.42 -2.35
C GLU A 89 17.40 -2.42 -3.32
N LEU A 90 16.73 -1.27 -3.44
CA LEU A 90 15.54 -1.14 -4.29
C LEU A 90 15.90 -0.66 -5.70
N THR A 91 15.32 -1.30 -6.71
CA THR A 91 15.50 -0.94 -8.12
C THR A 91 14.14 -0.86 -8.80
N PRO A 92 13.66 0.33 -9.22
CA PRO A 92 12.38 0.44 -9.91
C PRO A 92 12.43 -0.24 -11.29
N SER A 93 11.41 -1.02 -11.62
CA SER A 93 11.20 -1.51 -12.97
C SER A 93 10.89 -0.34 -13.91
N PRO A 94 11.72 -0.07 -14.95
CA PRO A 94 11.52 1.08 -15.82
C PRO A 94 10.25 0.99 -16.66
N ARG A 95 9.65 -0.20 -16.76
CA ARG A 95 8.39 -0.42 -17.50
C ARG A 95 7.17 -0.01 -16.68
N GLU A 96 7.22 -0.21 -15.36
CA GLU A 96 6.03 -0.17 -14.51
C GLU A 96 6.09 0.92 -13.44
N VAL A 97 7.29 1.25 -12.95
CA VAL A 97 7.51 2.15 -11.83
C VAL A 97 8.39 3.32 -12.25
N THR A 98 7.83 4.52 -12.19
CA THR A 98 8.58 5.77 -12.43
C THR A 98 9.31 6.27 -11.20
N GLU A 99 8.81 5.95 -10.01
CA GLU A 99 9.33 6.44 -8.74
C GLU A 99 8.97 5.46 -7.63
N ILE A 100 9.95 5.10 -6.80
CA ILE A 100 9.72 4.44 -5.51
C ILE A 100 9.58 5.55 -4.47
N LEU A 101 8.49 5.50 -3.74
CA LEU A 101 8.12 6.48 -2.73
C LEU A 101 8.12 5.81 -1.37
N GLU A 102 8.59 6.53 -0.37
CA GLU A 102 8.52 6.11 1.01
C GLU A 102 7.87 7.22 1.84
N VAL A 103 6.84 6.86 2.60
CA VAL A 103 6.12 7.81 3.46
C VAL A 103 6.07 7.29 4.89
N PRO A 104 6.15 8.16 5.92
CA PRO A 104 5.97 7.73 7.30
C PRO A 104 4.61 7.04 7.48
N LEU A 105 4.56 5.94 8.26
CA LEU A 105 3.31 5.19 8.44
C LEU A 105 2.20 6.04 9.04
N GLN A 106 2.56 7.06 9.83
CA GLN A 106 1.61 8.01 10.39
C GLN A 106 0.83 8.78 9.33
N VAL A 107 1.29 8.81 8.08
CA VAL A 107 0.52 9.37 6.96
C VAL A 107 -0.74 8.54 6.72
N LEU A 108 -0.65 7.21 6.78
CA LEU A 108 -1.79 6.30 6.58
C LEU A 108 -2.67 6.21 7.84
N THR A 109 -2.11 6.40 9.02
CA THR A 109 -2.83 6.18 10.30
C THR A 109 -3.34 7.46 10.97
N ARG A 110 -3.36 8.59 10.25
CA ARG A 110 -3.92 9.85 10.76
C ARG A 110 -5.16 10.25 9.98
N ALA A 111 -6.29 10.36 10.68
CA ALA A 111 -7.56 10.83 10.08
C ALA A 111 -7.41 12.15 9.30
N LYS A 112 -6.56 13.08 9.78
CA LYS A 112 -6.31 14.36 9.11
C LYS A 112 -5.64 14.25 7.73
N SER A 113 -5.02 13.12 7.43
CA SER A 113 -4.41 12.84 6.12
C SER A 113 -5.46 12.58 5.06
N TYR A 114 -6.69 12.22 5.45
CA TYR A 114 -7.77 11.88 4.54
C TYR A 114 -8.62 13.12 4.22
N ARG A 115 -8.88 13.33 2.93
CA ARG A 115 -9.75 14.39 2.41
C ARG A 115 -10.83 13.80 1.52
N ILE A 116 -12.02 14.40 1.56
CA ILE A 116 -13.07 14.12 0.59
C ILE A 116 -12.86 15.04 -0.61
N TRP A 117 -12.52 14.47 -1.75
CA TRP A 117 -12.46 15.17 -3.03
C TRP A 117 -13.79 15.02 -3.76
N ARG A 118 -14.32 16.13 -4.27
CA ARG A 118 -15.57 16.17 -5.06
C ARG A 118 -15.24 16.58 -6.49
N THR A 119 -15.61 15.76 -7.47
CA THR A 119 -15.39 16.05 -8.90
C THR A 119 -16.65 16.58 -9.56
N VAL A 120 -16.67 17.88 -9.85
CA VAL A 120 -17.64 18.67 -10.65
C VAL A 120 -19.13 18.68 -10.19
N PRO A 121 -19.87 19.80 -10.39
CA PRO A 121 -21.25 19.98 -9.87
C PRO A 121 -22.27 18.95 -10.38
N GLU A 122 -22.02 18.33 -11.53
CA GLU A 122 -22.97 17.46 -12.24
C GLU A 122 -22.87 15.97 -11.82
N ARG A 123 -21.82 15.60 -11.09
CA ARG A 123 -21.67 14.28 -10.46
C ARG A 123 -21.13 14.47 -9.05
N GLU A 124 -21.96 14.31 -8.03
CA GLU A 124 -21.50 14.28 -6.64
C GLU A 124 -20.75 12.98 -6.33
N GLN A 125 -19.58 12.76 -6.95
CA GLN A 125 -18.66 11.72 -6.54
C GLN A 125 -17.65 12.29 -5.56
N ALA A 126 -17.80 11.82 -4.32
CA ALA A 126 -16.87 12.03 -3.22
C ALA A 126 -15.93 10.83 -3.13
N PHE A 127 -14.62 11.05 -3.16
CA PHE A 127 -13.64 9.99 -2.89
C PHE A 127 -12.62 10.43 -1.84
N TYR A 128 -12.13 9.46 -1.07
CA TYR A 128 -11.04 9.69 -0.15
C TYR A 128 -9.73 9.90 -0.92
N ALA A 129 -8.90 10.82 -0.43
CA ALA A 129 -7.53 10.97 -0.85
C ALA A 129 -6.63 11.10 0.38
N LEU A 130 -5.48 10.45 0.34
CA LEU A 130 -4.40 10.64 1.30
C LEU A 130 -3.34 11.53 0.67
N GLU A 131 -2.96 12.60 1.37
CA GLU A 131 -1.98 13.58 0.87
C GLU A 131 -0.80 13.75 1.84
N HIS A 132 0.42 13.72 1.31
CA HIS A 132 1.64 14.01 2.04
C HIS A 132 2.70 14.62 1.12
N GLY A 133 2.97 15.91 1.29
CA GLY A 133 3.86 16.65 0.41
C GLY A 133 3.36 16.59 -1.04
N LYS A 134 4.14 15.96 -1.94
CA LYS A 134 3.79 15.74 -3.35
C LYS A 134 3.11 14.39 -3.61
N VAL A 135 2.96 13.55 -2.59
CA VAL A 135 2.33 12.23 -2.69
C VAL A 135 0.83 12.40 -2.50
N ARG A 136 0.06 11.94 -3.48
CA ARG A 136 -1.39 11.82 -3.41
C ARG A 136 -1.79 10.39 -3.74
N VAL A 137 -2.52 9.76 -2.83
CA VAL A 137 -3.03 8.38 -2.96
C VAL A 137 -4.55 8.43 -3.01
N THR A 138 -5.14 7.79 -4.03
CA THR A 138 -6.60 7.73 -4.26
C THR A 138 -7.03 6.33 -4.70
N GLY A 139 -8.32 6.12 -4.89
CA GLY A 139 -8.88 4.87 -5.41
C GLY A 139 -8.72 3.68 -4.45
N PRO A 140 -8.54 2.46 -4.96
CA PRO A 140 -8.43 1.27 -4.11
C PRO A 140 -7.28 1.36 -3.08
N THR A 141 -6.17 2.01 -3.43
CA THR A 141 -5.03 2.16 -2.53
C THR A 141 -5.40 2.90 -1.24
N VAL A 142 -6.18 3.99 -1.32
CA VAL A 142 -6.59 4.73 -0.12
C VAL A 142 -7.56 3.92 0.73
N CYS A 143 -8.41 3.09 0.11
CA CYS A 143 -9.31 2.21 0.83
C CYS A 143 -8.55 1.12 1.59
N VAL A 144 -7.54 0.51 0.96
CA VAL A 144 -6.65 -0.45 1.63
C VAL A 144 -5.89 0.21 2.79
N ALA A 145 -5.41 1.44 2.62
CA ALA A 145 -4.76 2.19 3.69
C ALA A 145 -5.69 2.46 4.88
N MET A 146 -6.96 2.83 4.63
CA MET A 146 -7.97 2.98 5.68
C MET A 146 -8.27 1.66 6.39
N GLY A 147 -8.42 0.56 5.65
CA GLY A 147 -8.62 -0.76 6.24
C GLY A 147 -7.45 -1.21 7.12
N PHE A 148 -6.22 -0.86 6.76
CA PHE A 148 -5.05 -1.07 7.63
C PHE A 148 -5.12 -0.25 8.91
N TYR A 149 -5.48 1.04 8.82
CA TYR A 149 -5.65 1.89 9.98
C TYR A 149 -6.74 1.37 10.94
N GLU A 150 -7.88 0.92 10.40
CA GLU A 150 -8.96 0.33 11.20
C GLU A 150 -8.50 -0.96 11.89
N ALA A 151 -7.79 -1.85 11.19
CA ALA A 151 -7.25 -3.07 11.76
C ALA A 151 -6.28 -2.78 12.92
N LEU A 152 -5.41 -1.79 12.77
CA LEU A 152 -4.52 -1.34 13.84
C LEU A 152 -5.28 -0.74 15.03
N ALA A 153 -6.28 0.11 14.77
CA ALA A 153 -7.07 0.73 15.83
C ALA A 153 -7.84 -0.30 16.65
N LEU A 154 -8.42 -1.30 15.99
CA LEU A 154 -9.09 -2.43 16.64
C LEU A 154 -8.11 -3.28 17.44
N TRP A 155 -6.92 -3.56 16.89
CA TRP A 155 -5.89 -4.30 17.61
C TRP A 155 -5.43 -3.56 18.87
N VAL A 156 -5.11 -2.27 18.79
CA VAL A 156 -4.73 -1.46 19.97
C VAL A 156 -5.85 -1.41 21.00
N SER A 157 -7.11 -1.33 20.56
CA SER A 157 -8.27 -1.25 21.47
C SER A 157 -8.62 -2.60 22.11
N SER A 158 -8.15 -3.71 21.54
CA SER A 158 -8.40 -5.08 22.04
C SER A 158 -7.17 -5.73 22.68
N ALA A 159 -5.99 -5.13 22.50
CA ALA A 159 -4.77 -5.57 23.17
C ALA A 159 -4.95 -5.40 24.68
N PRO A 160 -4.69 -6.44 25.49
CA PRO A 160 -4.64 -6.27 26.93
C PRO A 160 -3.60 -5.18 27.24
N CYS A 161 -3.98 -4.27 28.14
CA CYS A 161 -3.15 -3.17 28.63
C CYS A 161 -1.98 -3.69 29.46
N ASP A 162 -1.12 -4.52 28.87
CA ASP A 162 0.09 -5.07 29.48
C ASP A 162 1.06 -5.43 28.35
N ILE A 163 1.75 -4.41 27.85
CA ILE A 163 3.10 -4.58 27.31
C ILE A 163 3.98 -3.71 28.23
N PRO A 164 4.97 -4.30 28.91
CA PRO A 164 5.78 -3.63 29.93
C PRO A 164 6.57 -2.44 29.40
#